data_AF-A6UKY1-F1
#
_entry.id   AF-A6UKY1-F1
#
_cell.length_a   1.000
_cell.length_b   1.000
_cell.length_c   1.000
_cell.angle_alpha   90.00
_cell.angle_beta   90.00
_cell.angle_gamma   90.00
#
_symmetry.space_group_name_H-M   'P 1'
#
loop_
_entity.id
_entity.type
_entity.pdbx_description
1 polymer ?
#
loop_
_entity_poly.entity_id
_entity_poly.type
_entity_poly.pdbx_seq_one_letter_code
_entity_poly.pdbx_strand_id
1 'polypeptide(L)'
;MSEFQNKAIRLMASYDGDASIGNLALRQRNLLLSALELYRVLGGSFEQLEAAIMQDQASALRRVDLVVGDLMMELAAICHIHDMDIMQAGHNALDKLTCEDQI
;
A
#
# COMPACT_ATOMS: atom_id res chain seq x y z
N MET A 1 -10.69 1.23 -14.41
CA MET A 1 -9.48 1.44 -13.58
C MET A 1 -8.56 2.41 -14.31
N SER A 2 -7.77 3.20 -13.58
CA SER A 2 -6.84 4.17 -14.18
C SER A 2 -5.71 3.46 -14.95
N GLU A 3 -5.01 4.19 -15.81
CA GLU A 3 -3.84 3.65 -16.54
C GLU A 3 -2.78 3.11 -15.56
N PHE A 4 -2.54 3.83 -14.48
CA PHE A 4 -1.65 3.39 -13.40
C PHE A 4 -2.08 2.04 -12.81
N GLN A 5 -3.37 1.90 -12.44
CA GLN A 5 -3.90 0.65 -11.88
C GLN A 5 -3.77 -0.51 -12.87
N ASN A 6 -4.06 -0.28 -14.15
CA ASN A 6 -3.91 -1.31 -15.17
C ASN A 6 -2.45 -1.74 -15.35
N LYS A 7 -1.49 -0.78 -15.34
CA LYS A 7 -0.05 -1.08 -15.41
C LYS A 7 0.41 -1.86 -14.19
N ALA A 8 -0.01 -1.44 -12.99
CA ALA A 8 0.35 -2.09 -11.72
C ALA A 8 -0.12 -3.55 -11.68
N ILE A 9 -1.39 -3.81 -12.03
CA ILE A 9 -1.95 -5.16 -12.04
C ILE A 9 -1.19 -6.05 -13.03
N ARG A 10 -0.90 -5.56 -14.24
CA ARG A 10 -0.15 -6.32 -15.25
C ARG A 10 1.25 -6.70 -14.78
N LEU A 11 1.98 -5.78 -14.14
CA LEU A 11 3.32 -6.03 -13.63
C LEU A 11 3.32 -6.98 -12.43
N MET A 12 2.33 -6.87 -11.53
CA MET A 12 2.18 -7.84 -10.44
C MET A 12 1.87 -9.25 -10.98
N ALA A 13 1.07 -9.36 -12.05
CA ALA A 13 0.80 -10.62 -12.74
C ALA A 13 2.07 -11.24 -13.33
N SER A 14 2.94 -10.45 -13.97
CA SER A 14 4.16 -10.97 -14.56
C SER A 14 5.16 -11.46 -13.51
N TYR A 15 5.27 -10.76 -12.39
CA TYR A 15 6.25 -11.06 -11.35
C TYR A 15 5.82 -12.20 -10.42
N ASP A 16 4.60 -12.15 -9.88
CA ASP A 16 4.09 -13.12 -8.90
C ASP A 16 3.20 -14.23 -9.54
N GLY A 17 2.93 -14.13 -10.85
CA GLY A 17 1.98 -14.98 -11.59
C GLY A 17 0.51 -14.53 -11.44
N ASP A 18 -0.32 -14.76 -12.46
CA ASP A 18 -1.73 -14.29 -12.50
C ASP A 18 -2.58 -14.69 -11.29
N ALA A 19 -2.35 -15.89 -10.73
CA ALA A 19 -3.07 -16.39 -9.56
C ALA A 19 -2.79 -15.59 -8.27
N SER A 20 -1.69 -14.86 -8.22
CA SER A 20 -1.29 -14.08 -7.04
C SER A 20 -2.11 -12.80 -6.84
N ILE A 21 -2.64 -12.21 -7.93
CA ILE A 21 -3.40 -10.94 -7.88
C ILE A 21 -4.69 -11.15 -7.10
N GLY A 22 -5.38 -12.28 -7.35
CA GLY A 22 -6.62 -12.64 -6.68
C GLY A 22 -6.42 -13.26 -5.29
N ASN A 23 -5.18 -13.50 -4.85
CA ASN A 23 -4.90 -14.11 -3.55
C ASN A 23 -5.07 -13.08 -2.42
N LEU A 24 -6.27 -13.04 -1.85
CA LEU A 24 -6.62 -12.08 -0.80
C LEU A 24 -5.71 -12.16 0.43
N ALA A 25 -5.32 -13.36 0.86
CA ALA A 25 -4.43 -13.53 2.02
C ALA A 25 -3.04 -12.91 1.76
N LEU A 26 -2.51 -13.10 0.55
CA LEU A 26 -1.27 -12.47 0.12
C LEU A 26 -1.41 -10.94 0.07
N ARG A 27 -2.51 -10.43 -0.49
CA ARG A 27 -2.75 -8.98 -0.58
C ARG A 27 -2.93 -8.33 0.80
N GLN A 28 -3.62 -8.99 1.73
CA GLN A 28 -3.74 -8.56 3.14
C GLN A 28 -2.36 -8.46 3.81
N ARG A 29 -1.53 -9.50 3.65
CA ARG A 29 -0.17 -9.51 4.20
C ARG A 29 0.69 -8.39 3.62
N ASN A 30 0.69 -8.22 2.31
CA ASN A 30 1.53 -7.22 1.63
C ASN A 30 1.09 -5.80 1.98
N LEU A 31 -0.22 -5.55 2.09
CA LEU A 31 -0.75 -4.27 2.55
C LEU A 31 -0.26 -3.93 3.96
N LEU A 32 -0.41 -4.88 4.91
CA LEU A 32 0.03 -4.68 6.29
C LEU A 32 1.54 -4.39 6.37
N LEU A 33 2.36 -5.17 5.68
CA LEU A 33 3.81 -4.97 5.66
C LEU A 33 4.19 -3.60 5.09
N SER A 34 3.56 -3.18 3.99
CA SER A 34 3.82 -1.88 3.36
C SER A 34 3.40 -0.72 4.25
N ALA A 35 2.23 -0.82 4.91
CA ALA A 35 1.76 0.18 5.85
C ALA A 35 2.69 0.30 7.07
N LEU A 36 3.17 -0.83 7.60
CA LEU A 36 4.12 -0.86 8.71
C LEU A 36 5.50 -0.31 8.33
N GLU A 37 5.95 -0.53 7.09
CA GLU A 37 7.16 0.10 6.58
C GLU A 37 7.01 1.62 6.50
N LEU A 38 5.94 2.10 5.87
CA LEU A 38 5.65 3.53 5.80
C LEU A 38 5.58 4.17 7.19
N TYR A 39 4.85 3.56 8.12
CA TYR A 39 4.72 4.04 9.49
C TYR A 39 6.09 4.17 10.19
N ARG A 40 6.98 3.20 10.03
CA ARG A 40 8.34 3.24 10.60
C ARG A 40 9.20 4.33 9.95
N VAL A 41 9.13 4.49 8.62
CA VAL A 41 9.87 5.54 7.90
C VAL A 41 9.42 6.95 8.33
N LEU A 42 8.15 7.10 8.71
CA LEU A 42 7.60 8.35 9.28
C LEU A 42 8.01 8.60 10.73
N GLY A 43 8.80 7.71 11.34
CA GLY A 43 9.26 7.83 12.74
C GLY A 43 8.30 7.25 13.77
N GLY A 44 7.33 6.43 13.36
CA GLY A 44 6.42 5.73 14.25
C GLY A 44 7.14 4.73 15.17
N SER A 45 6.69 4.64 16.43
CA SER A 45 7.29 3.75 17.43
C SER A 45 6.49 2.46 17.62
N PHE A 46 7.13 1.43 18.17
CA PHE A 46 6.44 0.16 18.45
C PHE A 46 5.35 0.33 19.52
N GLU A 47 5.58 1.16 20.53
CA GLU A 47 4.64 1.42 21.62
C GLU A 47 3.35 2.09 21.10
N GLN A 48 3.49 3.03 20.17
CA GLN A 48 2.35 3.67 19.51
C GLN A 48 1.57 2.68 18.64
N LEU A 49 2.26 1.79 17.92
CA LEU A 49 1.63 0.73 17.14
C LEU A 49 0.86 -0.26 18.04
N GLU A 50 1.47 -0.71 19.13
CA GLU A 50 0.83 -1.61 20.10
C GLU A 50 -0.45 -0.97 20.68
N ALA A 51 -0.36 0.31 21.08
CA ALA A 51 -1.51 1.06 21.58
C ALA A 51 -2.65 1.15 20.54
N ALA A 52 -2.32 1.37 19.26
CA ALA A 52 -3.31 1.44 18.19
C ALA A 52 -4.03 0.09 17.98
N ILE A 53 -3.29 -1.02 17.98
CA ILE A 53 -3.85 -2.37 17.83
C ILE A 53 -4.79 -2.71 19.01
N MET A 54 -4.44 -2.30 20.23
CA MET A 54 -5.29 -2.52 21.40
C MET A 54 -6.61 -1.72 21.34
N GLN A 55 -6.63 -0.56 20.67
CA GLN A 55 -7.83 0.26 20.52
C GLN A 55 -8.79 -0.24 19.42
N ASP A 56 -8.28 -0.95 18.40
CA ASP A 56 -9.04 -1.36 17.22
C ASP A 56 -10.07 -2.50 17.47
N GLN A 57 -10.03 -3.16 18.64
CA GLN A 57 -10.84 -4.36 18.91
C GLN A 57 -12.37 -4.14 18.93
N ALA A 58 -12.89 -2.91 18.81
CA ALA A 58 -14.30 -2.59 19.08
C ALA A 58 -15.15 -2.11 17.88
N SER A 59 -14.59 -1.97 16.68
CA SER A 59 -15.32 -1.36 15.54
C SER A 59 -15.85 -2.38 14.52
N ALA A 60 -17.08 -2.16 14.05
CA ALA A 60 -17.64 -2.94 12.94
C ALA A 60 -16.83 -2.72 11.65
N LEU A 61 -16.59 -3.79 10.89
CA LEU A 61 -15.84 -3.73 9.64
C LEU A 61 -16.56 -2.82 8.63
N ARG A 62 -15.85 -1.79 8.15
CA ARG A 62 -16.34 -0.87 7.11
C ARG A 62 -16.15 -1.49 5.73
N ARG A 63 -16.91 -1.00 4.75
CA ARG A 63 -16.75 -1.41 3.34
C ARG A 63 -15.36 -1.05 2.84
N VAL A 64 -14.78 -1.92 2.02
CA VAL A 64 -13.40 -1.79 1.50
C VAL A 64 -13.17 -0.46 0.80
N ASP A 65 -14.11 0.02 -0.01
CA ASP A 65 -13.97 1.28 -0.75
C ASP A 65 -13.86 2.51 0.17
N LEU A 66 -14.53 2.50 1.32
CA LEU A 66 -14.42 3.58 2.31
C LEU A 66 -13.04 3.58 2.97
N VAL A 67 -12.56 2.41 3.38
CA VAL A 67 -11.23 2.27 4.00
C VAL A 67 -10.12 2.63 3.02
N VAL A 68 -10.25 2.22 1.75
CA VAL A 68 -9.31 2.63 0.69
C VAL A 68 -9.32 4.14 0.48
N GLY A 69 -10.50 4.78 0.51
CA GLY A 69 -10.62 6.24 0.44
C GLY A 69 -9.89 6.96 1.56
N ASP A 70 -10.07 6.52 2.81
CA ASP A 70 -9.38 7.10 3.97
C ASP A 70 -7.86 6.95 3.86
N LEU A 71 -7.37 5.76 3.47
CA LEU A 71 -5.95 5.53 3.24
C LEU A 71 -5.39 6.45 2.15
N MET A 72 -6.16 6.74 1.10
CA MET A 72 -5.73 7.67 0.05
C MET A 72 -5.64 9.11 0.54
N MET A 73 -6.54 9.53 1.44
CA MET A 73 -6.45 10.86 2.06
C MET A 73 -5.22 10.99 2.94
N GLU A 74 -4.92 9.98 3.76
CA GLU A 74 -3.72 9.97 4.61
C GLU A 74 -2.43 9.96 3.78
N LEU A 75 -2.37 9.15 2.73
CA LEU A 75 -1.23 9.15 1.81
C LEU A 75 -1.03 10.52 1.14
N ALA A 76 -2.12 11.23 0.81
CA ALA A 76 -2.02 12.58 0.29
C ALA A 76 -1.44 13.57 1.31
N ALA A 77 -1.86 13.50 2.57
CA ALA A 77 -1.30 14.31 3.64
C ALA A 77 0.19 14.01 3.87
N ILE A 78 0.57 12.75 3.91
CA ILE A 78 1.97 12.31 4.06
C ILE A 78 2.82 12.82 2.89
N CYS A 79 2.37 12.61 1.66
CA CYS A 79 3.09 13.08 0.49
C CYS A 79 3.22 14.60 0.46
N HIS A 80 2.21 15.35 0.92
CA HIS A 80 2.32 16.79 1.09
C HIS A 80 3.40 17.19 2.10
N ILE A 81 3.49 16.53 3.26
CA ILE A 81 4.52 16.78 4.29
C ILE A 81 5.93 16.57 3.72
N HIS A 82 6.09 15.58 2.84
CA HIS A 82 7.38 15.20 2.25
C HIS A 82 7.67 15.85 0.89
N ASP A 83 6.82 16.78 0.42
CA ASP A 83 6.94 17.39 -0.91
C ASP A 83 7.06 16.36 -2.04
N MET A 84 6.21 15.32 -1.98
CA MET A 84 6.18 14.22 -2.94
C MET A 84 4.88 14.22 -3.75
N ASP A 85 5.00 13.93 -5.05
CA ASP A 85 3.85 13.58 -5.89
C ASP A 85 3.53 12.08 -5.74
N ILE A 86 2.31 11.76 -5.27
CA ILE A 86 1.86 10.37 -5.05
C ILE A 86 1.93 9.54 -6.33
N MET A 87 1.51 10.13 -7.46
CA MET A 87 1.49 9.41 -8.73
C MET A 87 2.91 9.15 -9.23
N GLN A 88 3.81 10.12 -9.09
CA GLN A 88 5.22 9.94 -9.42
C GLN A 88 5.88 8.87 -8.53
N ALA A 89 5.60 8.88 -7.21
CA ALA A 89 6.08 7.85 -6.30
C ALA A 89 5.56 6.46 -6.70
N GLY A 90 4.28 6.35 -7.08
CA GLY A 90 3.70 5.13 -7.62
C GLY A 90 4.38 4.67 -8.91
N HIS A 91 4.61 5.56 -9.86
CA HIS A 91 5.29 5.23 -11.12
C HIS A 91 6.73 4.75 -10.89
N ASN A 92 7.47 5.42 -9.99
CA ASN A 92 8.83 5.00 -9.61
C ASN A 92 8.84 3.56 -9.04
N ALA A 93 7.81 3.15 -8.31
CA ALA A 93 7.70 1.78 -7.81
C ALA A 93 7.47 0.76 -8.94
N LEU A 94 6.63 1.10 -9.93
CA LEU A 94 6.40 0.24 -11.10
C LEU A 94 7.64 0.08 -11.98
N ASP A 95 8.42 1.14 -12.12
CA ASP A 95 9.63 1.10 -12.95
C ASP A 95 10.72 0.24 -12.30
N LYS A 96 10.80 0.19 -10.96
CA LYS A 96 11.68 -0.76 -10.26
C LYS A 96 11.34 -2.21 -10.56
N LEU A 97 10.06 -2.59 -10.49
CA LEU A 97 9.60 -3.93 -10.84
C LEU A 97 9.96 -4.30 -12.29
N THR A 98 9.88 -3.33 -13.19
CA THR A 98 10.21 -3.54 -14.61
C THR A 98 11.72 -3.74 -14.85
N CYS A 99 12.58 -3.11 -14.04
CA CYS A 99 14.03 -3.29 -14.12
C CYS A 99 14.52 -4.59 -13.47
N GLU A 100 13.84 -5.07 -12.43
CA GLU A 100 14.16 -6.34 -11.76
C GLU A 100 13.82 -7.56 -12.65
N ASP A 101 12.85 -7.45 -13.55
CA ASP A 101 12.50 -8.48 -14.56
C ASP A 101 13.59 -8.69 -15.65
N GLN A 102 14.67 -7.89 -15.67
CA GLN A 102 15.73 -7.94 -16.70
C GLN A 102 17.06 -8.55 -16.24
N ILE A 103 17.14 -9.11 -15.03
CA ILE A 103 18.34 -9.72 -14.45
C ILE A 103 18.16 -11.22 -14.24
#